data_AF-A0A4R4AXG8-F1
#
_entry.id   AF-A0A4R4AXG8-F1
#
_cell.length_a   1.000
_cell.length_b   1.000
_cell.length_c   1.000
_cell.angle_alpha   90.00
_cell.angle_beta   90.00
_cell.angle_gamma   90.00
#
_symmetry.space_group_name_H-M   'P 1'
#
loop_
_entity.id
_entity.type
_entity.pdbx_description
1 polymer ?
#
loop_
_entity_poly.entity_id
_entity_poly.type
_entity_poly.pdbx_seq_one_letter_code
_entity_poly.pdbx_strand_id
1 'polypeptide(L)'
;MLLSRDYDIGIDVGGADIPDPITFLDLFTTDSTYNFDKYSNKQYDELIYKVKTDLADDKKARWEAMKQAEKILLEDGAVAPIYHQGRSYLQRSFVKDIVTNDFGGEFNYKWAKVKR
;
A
#
# COMPACT_ATOMS: atom_id res chain seq x y z
N MET A 1 -2.68 1.48 -19.05
CA MET A 1 -4.12 1.39 -18.73
C MET A 1 -4.41 2.16 -17.46
N LEU A 2 -3.92 1.75 -16.28
CA LEU A 2 -4.08 2.56 -15.04
C LEU A 2 -3.38 3.93 -15.14
N LEU A 3 -2.11 3.95 -15.56
CA LEU A 3 -1.35 5.20 -15.74
C LEU A 3 -1.97 6.15 -16.80
N SER A 4 -2.64 5.60 -17.81
CA SER A 4 -3.32 6.40 -18.84
C SER A 4 -4.72 6.86 -18.40
N ARG A 5 -5.24 6.33 -17.28
CA ARG A 5 -6.57 6.62 -16.73
C ARG A 5 -7.70 6.44 -17.73
N ASP A 6 -7.52 5.45 -18.62
CA ASP A 6 -8.45 5.10 -19.69
C ASP A 6 -9.11 3.77 -19.34
N TYR A 7 -10.04 3.82 -18.40
CA TYR A 7 -10.83 2.71 -17.88
C TYR A 7 -12.05 3.24 -17.12
N ASP A 8 -13.10 2.42 -17.05
CA ASP A 8 -14.26 2.70 -16.18
C ASP A 8 -14.06 2.09 -14.78
N ILE A 9 -13.51 0.87 -14.72
CA ILE A 9 -13.15 0.16 -13.48
C ILE A 9 -11.77 -0.49 -13.67
N GLY A 10 -10.86 -0.22 -12.74
CA GLY A 10 -9.52 -0.80 -12.70
C GLY A 10 -9.40 -1.84 -11.58
N ILE A 11 -8.62 -2.90 -11.82
CA ILE A 11 -8.14 -3.77 -10.75
C ILE A 11 -6.67 -3.42 -10.53
N ASP A 12 -6.36 -2.97 -9.33
CA ASP A 12 -4.99 -2.67 -8.89
C ASP A 12 -4.57 -3.57 -7.73
N VAL A 13 -3.26 -3.79 -7.65
CA VAL A 13 -2.61 -4.61 -6.64
C VAL A 13 -1.41 -3.84 -6.11
N GLY A 14 -1.48 -3.42 -4.86
CA GLY A 14 -0.37 -2.75 -4.16
C GLY A 14 0.30 -3.65 -3.13
N GLY A 15 1.62 -3.69 -3.13
CA GLY A 15 2.42 -4.16 -2.01
C GLY A 15 2.86 -2.99 -1.13
N ALA A 16 3.06 -3.22 0.17
CA ALA A 16 3.58 -2.18 1.05
C ALA A 16 5.07 -1.91 0.74
N ASP A 17 5.44 -0.65 0.55
CA ASP A 17 6.85 -0.25 0.40
C ASP A 17 7.56 -0.13 1.74
N ILE A 18 6.80 0.30 2.77
CA ILE A 18 7.24 0.44 4.15
C ILE A 18 6.20 -0.17 5.09
N PRO A 19 6.58 -0.58 6.32
CA PRO A 19 5.64 -1.15 7.30
C PRO A 19 4.78 -0.07 7.99
N ASP A 20 4.10 0.75 7.21
CA ASP A 20 3.23 1.84 7.70
C ASP A 20 2.01 2.03 6.77
N PRO A 21 0.77 2.17 7.28
CA PRO A 21 -0.43 2.31 6.44
C PRO A 21 -0.39 3.52 5.49
N ILE A 22 0.41 4.54 5.80
CA ILE A 22 0.58 5.70 4.93
C ILE A 22 1.03 5.32 3.52
N THR A 23 1.72 4.19 3.35
CA THR A 23 2.14 3.67 2.04
C THR A 23 0.97 3.43 1.08
N PHE A 24 -0.23 3.15 1.62
CA PHE A 24 -1.45 2.95 0.82
C PHE A 24 -2.32 4.20 0.80
N LEU A 25 -2.45 4.89 1.95
CA LEU A 25 -3.33 6.05 2.08
C LEU A 25 -2.81 7.27 1.29
N ASP A 26 -1.49 7.48 1.22
CA ASP A 26 -0.94 8.63 0.49
C ASP A 26 -1.26 8.59 -1.02
N LEU A 27 -1.51 7.39 -1.56
CA LEU A 27 -1.79 7.18 -2.99
C LEU A 27 -3.05 7.90 -3.46
N PHE A 28 -4.05 8.04 -2.59
CA PHE A 28 -5.36 8.60 -2.91
C PHE A 28 -5.45 10.11 -2.62
N THR A 29 -4.36 10.76 -2.24
CA THR A 29 -4.35 12.22 -2.13
C THR A 29 -4.60 12.86 -3.51
N THR A 30 -5.28 14.00 -3.53
CA THR A 30 -5.71 14.65 -4.79
C THR A 30 -4.56 14.85 -5.79
N ASP A 31 -3.38 15.26 -5.30
CA ASP A 31 -2.21 15.57 -6.13
C ASP A 31 -1.23 14.40 -6.32
N SER A 32 -1.55 13.22 -5.77
CA SER A 32 -0.71 12.03 -5.92
C SER A 32 -0.64 11.59 -7.39
N THR A 33 0.58 11.35 -7.87
CA THR A 33 0.81 10.76 -9.20
C THR A 33 0.29 9.33 -9.32
N TYR A 34 0.14 8.64 -8.18
CA TYR A 34 -0.41 7.28 -8.06
C TYR A 34 -1.93 7.27 -7.84
N ASN A 35 -2.57 8.44 -7.79
CA ASN A 35 -4.02 8.53 -7.77
C ASN A 35 -4.56 8.28 -9.19
N PHE A 36 -4.73 7.01 -9.53
CA PHE A 36 -5.18 6.60 -10.87
C PHE A 36 -6.67 6.93 -11.09
N ASP A 37 -7.47 6.85 -10.02
CA ASP A 37 -8.92 7.03 -10.06
C ASP A 37 -9.36 8.50 -10.01
N LYS A 38 -8.41 9.44 -9.90
CA LYS A 38 -8.65 10.89 -9.75
C LYS A 38 -9.58 11.22 -8.57
N TYR A 39 -9.50 10.42 -7.52
CA TYR A 39 -10.25 10.66 -6.29
C TYR A 39 -9.79 11.98 -5.66
N SER A 40 -10.72 12.75 -5.09
CA SER A 40 -10.38 14.00 -4.41
C SER A 40 -11.36 14.24 -3.27
N ASN A 41 -10.84 14.38 -2.06
CA ASN A 41 -11.61 14.72 -0.89
C ASN A 41 -10.75 15.60 0.03
N LYS A 42 -11.20 16.83 0.26
CA LYS A 42 -10.44 17.81 1.04
C LYS A 42 -10.17 17.36 2.49
N GLN A 43 -11.16 16.71 3.13
CA GLN A 43 -11.00 16.22 4.50
C GLN A 43 -10.00 15.06 4.55
N TYR A 44 -10.01 14.19 3.54
CA TYR A 44 -9.02 13.14 3.38
C TYR A 44 -7.61 13.73 3.24
N ASP A 45 -7.42 14.66 2.31
CA ASP A 45 -6.13 15.32 2.07
C ASP A 45 -5.59 16.00 3.33
N GLU A 46 -6.45 16.70 4.09
CA GLU A 46 -6.08 17.33 5.38
C GLU A 46 -5.64 16.31 6.44
N LEU A 47 -6.28 15.15 6.51
CA LEU A 47 -5.90 14.07 7.44
C LEU A 47 -4.54 13.48 7.06
N ILE A 48 -4.33 13.18 5.78
CA ILE A 48 -3.06 12.62 5.29
C ILE A 48 -1.91 13.62 5.49
N TYR A 49 -2.14 14.90 5.22
CA TYR A 49 -1.18 15.96 5.51
C TYR A 49 -0.78 15.97 6.99
N LYS A 50 -1.75 16.00 7.91
CA LYS A 50 -1.50 15.96 9.36
C LYS A 50 -0.75 14.70 9.81
N VAL A 51 -1.07 13.54 9.24
CA VAL A 51 -0.37 12.27 9.51
C VAL A 51 1.12 12.34 9.14
N LYS A 52 1.46 13.10 8.08
CA LYS A 52 2.83 13.29 7.58
C LYS A 52 3.57 14.44 8.27
N THR A 53 2.86 15.39 8.87
CA THR A 53 3.44 16.57 9.54
C THR A 53 3.10 16.60 11.03
N ASP A 54 1.95 17.15 11.40
CA ASP A 54 1.64 17.65 12.73
C ASP A 54 1.51 16.51 13.76
N LEU A 55 1.12 15.33 13.29
CA LEU A 55 0.92 14.13 14.11
C LEU A 55 2.09 13.15 14.03
N ALA A 56 3.17 13.47 13.31
CA ALA A 56 4.27 12.53 13.07
C ALA A 56 4.84 11.94 14.36
N ASP A 57 4.92 12.74 15.43
CA ASP A 57 5.45 12.33 16.74
C ASP A 57 4.38 11.79 17.72
N ASP A 58 3.08 12.02 17.46
CA ASP A 58 1.99 11.48 18.27
C ASP A 58 1.44 10.19 17.63
N LYS A 59 2.01 9.07 18.04
CA LYS A 59 1.64 7.73 17.52
C LYS A 59 0.14 7.44 17.65
N LYS A 60 -0.51 7.87 18.73
CA LYS A 60 -1.93 7.55 18.97
C LYS A 60 -2.80 8.42 18.08
N ALA A 61 -2.57 9.73 18.07
CA ALA A 61 -3.33 10.64 17.22
C ALA A 61 -3.11 10.33 15.73
N ARG A 62 -1.88 10.01 15.32
CA ARG A 62 -1.54 9.59 13.96
C ARG A 62 -2.30 8.34 13.54
N TRP A 63 -2.35 7.33 14.41
CA TRP A 63 -3.09 6.10 14.15
C TRP A 63 -4.59 6.34 13.99
N GLU A 64 -5.19 7.15 14.87
CA GLU A 64 -6.61 7.51 14.75
C GLU A 64 -6.90 8.30 13.47
N ALA A 65 -6.01 9.24 13.08
CA ALA A 65 -6.16 9.99 11.85
C ALA A 65 -6.09 9.10 10.59
N MET A 66 -5.17 8.12 10.56
CA MET A 66 -5.11 7.15 9.45
C MET A 66 -6.37 6.29 9.36
N LYS A 67 -6.92 5.82 10.49
CA LYS A 67 -8.21 5.09 10.49
C LYS A 67 -9.37 5.96 9.99
N GLN A 68 -9.39 7.24 10.35
CA GLN A 68 -10.40 8.18 9.86
C GLN A 68 -10.28 8.41 8.36
N ALA A 69 -9.05 8.54 7.85
CA ALA A 69 -8.80 8.67 6.42
C ALA A 69 -9.26 7.42 5.65
N GLU A 70 -8.87 6.23 6.10
CA GLU A 70 -9.32 4.95 5.52
C GLU A 70 -10.85 4.85 5.53
N LYS A 71 -11.51 5.23 6.63
CA LYS A 71 -12.97 5.22 6.71
C LYS A 71 -13.62 6.11 5.65
N ILE A 72 -13.15 7.35 5.49
CA ILE A 72 -13.66 8.27 4.46
C ILE A 72 -13.51 7.64 3.07
N LEU A 73 -12.33 7.08 2.79
CA LEU A 73 -12.02 6.48 1.50
C LEU A 73 -12.97 5.32 1.14
N LEU A 74 -13.31 4.48 2.12
CA LEU A 74 -14.25 3.37 1.96
C LEU A 74 -15.70 3.85 1.88
N GLU A 75 -16.10 4.86 2.66
CA GLU A 75 -17.45 5.45 2.63
C GLU A 75 -17.74 6.19 1.33
N ASP A 76 -16.73 6.85 0.75
CA ASP A 76 -16.81 7.51 -0.56
C ASP A 76 -16.82 6.50 -1.71
N GLY A 77 -16.50 5.23 -1.45
CA GLY A 77 -16.43 4.19 -2.47
C GLY A 77 -15.29 4.40 -3.46
N ALA A 78 -14.23 5.12 -3.07
CA ALA A 78 -13.09 5.41 -3.94
C ALA A 78 -12.30 4.15 -4.32
N VAL A 79 -12.34 3.12 -3.46
CA VAL A 79 -11.82 1.78 -3.75
C VAL A 79 -12.75 0.72 -3.15
N ALA A 80 -12.84 -0.43 -3.80
CA ALA A 80 -13.55 -1.60 -3.29
C ALA A 80 -12.54 -2.73 -2.98
N PRO A 81 -12.12 -2.91 -1.72
CA PRO A 81 -11.17 -3.97 -1.35
C PRO A 81 -11.72 -5.36 -1.64
N ILE A 82 -10.92 -6.22 -2.29
CA ILE A 82 -11.33 -7.59 -2.64
C ILE A 82 -10.74 -8.61 -1.65
N TYR A 83 -9.43 -8.56 -1.40
CA TYR A 83 -8.74 -9.48 -0.49
C TYR A 83 -7.37 -8.94 -0.05
N HIS A 84 -6.87 -9.42 1.09
CA HIS A 84 -5.46 -9.30 1.46
C HIS A 84 -4.66 -10.46 0.89
N GLN A 85 -3.51 -10.17 0.28
CA GLN A 85 -2.73 -11.18 -0.41
C GLN A 85 -2.14 -12.22 0.57
N GLY A 86 -2.41 -13.50 0.28
CA GLY A 86 -1.66 -14.62 0.82
C GLY A 86 -0.84 -15.27 -0.29
N ARG A 87 0.28 -15.89 0.06
CA ARG A 87 1.14 -16.59 -0.93
C ARG A 87 1.24 -18.07 -0.65
N SER A 88 1.31 -18.83 -1.73
CA SER A 88 1.63 -20.25 -1.76
C SER A 88 2.59 -20.49 -2.92
N TYR A 89 3.75 -21.07 -2.67
CA TYR A 89 4.75 -21.35 -3.69
C TYR A 89 5.48 -22.67 -3.41
N LEU A 90 6.05 -23.25 -4.46
CA LEU A 90 6.88 -24.46 -4.37
C LEU A 90 8.35 -24.06 -4.48
N GLN A 91 9.18 -24.56 -3.55
CA GLN A 91 10.62 -24.41 -3.59
C GLN A 91 11.29 -25.78 -3.68
N ARG A 92 12.19 -25.95 -4.65
CA ARG A 92 12.99 -27.18 -4.73
C ARG A 92 13.79 -27.36 -3.45
N SER A 93 13.78 -28.57 -2.90
CA SER A 93 14.39 -28.87 -1.59
C SER A 93 15.89 -28.55 -1.52
N PHE A 94 16.60 -28.56 -2.65
CA PHE A 94 18.02 -28.25 -2.76
C PHE A 94 18.35 -26.75 -2.90
N VAL A 95 17.34 -25.89 -3.09
CA VAL A 95 17.50 -24.44 -3.03
C VAL A 95 17.25 -24.00 -1.59
N LYS A 96 18.24 -23.34 -0.97
CA LYS A 96 18.21 -22.92 0.43
C LYS A 96 18.49 -21.43 0.54
N ASP A 97 18.16 -20.86 1.70
CA ASP A 97 18.54 -19.51 2.12
C ASP A 97 17.99 -18.37 1.22
N ILE A 98 16.84 -18.60 0.55
CA ILE A 98 16.04 -17.51 -0.03
C ILE A 98 15.34 -16.79 1.13
N VAL A 99 15.49 -15.48 1.21
CA VAL A 99 14.80 -14.66 2.21
C VAL A 99 13.56 -14.04 1.57
N THR A 100 12.41 -14.13 2.23
CA THR A 100 11.18 -13.43 1.88
C THR A 100 11.07 -12.17 2.71
N ASN A 101 10.81 -11.03 2.08
CA ASN A 101 10.58 -9.77 2.79
C ASN A 101 9.06 -9.51 2.92
N ASP A 102 8.67 -8.86 4.02
CA ASP A 102 7.27 -8.50 4.28
C ASP A 102 6.81 -7.24 3.51
N PHE A 103 7.77 -6.41 3.08
CA PHE A 103 7.55 -5.17 2.34
C PHE A 103 8.68 -4.95 1.31
N GLY A 104 8.39 -4.16 0.28
CA GLY A 104 9.29 -3.95 -0.85
C GLY A 104 9.47 -5.21 -1.71
N GLY A 105 10.71 -5.45 -2.14
CA GLY A 105 11.03 -6.58 -3.03
C GLY A 105 10.78 -7.93 -2.36
N GLU A 106 9.97 -8.79 -2.98
CA GLU A 106 9.50 -10.05 -2.40
C GLU A 106 10.63 -11.01 -1.98
N PHE A 107 11.51 -11.36 -2.92
CA PHE A 107 12.58 -12.33 -2.67
C PHE A 107 13.94 -11.64 -2.66
N ASN A 108 14.71 -11.93 -1.61
CA ASN A 108 16.10 -11.58 -1.53
C ASN A 108 16.96 -12.83 -1.74
N TYR A 109 17.67 -12.84 -2.87
CA TYR A 109 18.53 -13.94 -3.29
C TYR A 109 19.99 -13.78 -2.88
N LYS A 110 20.35 -12.72 -2.14
CA LYS A 110 21.74 -12.44 -1.74
C LYS A 110 22.41 -13.60 -1.03
N TRP A 111 21.63 -14.36 -0.24
CA TRP A 111 22.12 -15.50 0.54
C TRP A 111 21.70 -16.85 -0.04
N ALA A 112 20.98 -16.86 -1.16
CA ALA A 112 20.43 -18.07 -1.74
C ALA A 112 21.55 -19.02 -2.19
N LYS A 113 21.36 -20.32 -1.95
CA LYS A 113 22.32 -21.37 -2.32
C LYS A 113 21.62 -22.49 -3.07
N VAL A 114 22.31 -22.99 -4.09
CA VAL A 114 21.93 -24.21 -4.80
C VAL A 114 22.92 -25.30 -4.42
N LYS A 115 22.46 -26.31 -3.68
CA LYS A 115 23.27 -27.52 -3.46
C LYS A 115 23.07 -28.44 -4.66
N ARG A 116 24.17 -28.79 -5.32
CA ARG A 116 24.20 -29.85 -6.34
C ARG A 116 24.31 -31.20 -5.66
#